data_AF-A0A7R9AII8-F1
#
_entry.id   AF-A0A7R9AII8-F1
#
_cell.length_a   1.000
_cell.length_b   1.000
_cell.length_c   1.000
_cell.angle_alpha   90.00
_cell.angle_beta   90.00
_cell.angle_gamma   90.00
#
_symmetry.space_group_name_H-M   'P 1'
#
loop_
_entity.id
_entity.type
_entity.pdbx_description
1 polymer ?
#
loop_
_entity_poly.entity_id
_entity_poly.type
_entity_poly.pdbx_seq_one_letter_code
_entity_poly.pdbx_strand_id
1 'polypeptide(L)'
;MLVEGDWVKANGTTLGADNGLGVAAIMSILESKNIAHPSLEALFTIDEETGMTGAIGLQPGAISGDILLNLDTEEDDEIDIGCAGGVDVSAYQSYETTHATADFYTIEISGLQGGHSGMDIHKGFGNA
;
A
#
# COMPACT_ATOMS: atom_id res chain seq x y z
N MET A 1 -17.62 -10.84 -0.99
CA MET A 1 -16.72 -11.43 0.01
C MET A 1 -16.87 -12.93 -0.04
N LEU A 2 -15.76 -13.64 -0.24
CA LEU A 2 -15.66 -15.09 -0.21
C LEU A 2 -14.95 -15.47 1.10
N VAL A 3 -15.47 -16.47 1.81
CA VAL A 3 -14.85 -16.99 3.03
C VAL A 3 -14.35 -18.39 2.72
N GLU A 4 -13.05 -18.60 2.86
CA GLU A 4 -12.34 -19.84 2.51
C GLU A 4 -11.50 -20.30 3.70
N GLY A 5 -12.07 -21.16 4.54
CA GLY A 5 -11.45 -21.52 5.81
C GLY A 5 -11.34 -20.30 6.72
N ASP A 6 -10.11 -19.99 7.13
CA ASP A 6 -9.79 -18.82 7.98
C ASP A 6 -9.53 -17.53 7.18
N TRP A 7 -9.64 -17.59 5.85
CA TRP A 7 -9.36 -16.46 4.96
C TRP A 7 -10.62 -15.79 4.43
N VAL A 8 -10.54 -14.47 4.29
CA VAL A 8 -11.53 -13.65 3.59
C VAL A 8 -10.91 -13.11 2.30
N LYS A 9 -11.63 -13.21 1.18
CA LYS A 9 -11.15 -12.81 -0.15
C LYS A 9 -12.21 -12.09 -0.97
N ALA A 10 -11.79 -11.34 -1.99
CA ALA A 10 -12.65 -10.84 -3.04
C ALA A 10 -12.65 -11.81 -4.25
N ASN A 11 -13.70 -11.74 -5.06
CA ASN A 11 -13.86 -12.61 -6.23
C ASN A 11 -13.20 -11.98 -7.46
N GLY A 12 -11.98 -12.40 -7.80
CA GLY A 12 -11.27 -11.98 -9.01
C GLY A 12 -10.81 -10.51 -9.02
N THR A 13 -10.67 -9.90 -7.85
CA THR A 13 -10.18 -8.52 -7.67
C THR A 13 -9.50 -8.40 -6.29
N THR A 14 -8.82 -7.27 -6.04
CA THR A 14 -8.29 -6.93 -4.71
C THR A 14 -9.42 -6.81 -3.68
N LEU A 15 -9.14 -7.21 -2.44
CA LEU A 15 -10.13 -7.20 -1.36
C LEU A 15 -10.35 -5.80 -0.78
N GLY A 16 -9.30 -4.96 -0.75
CA GLY A 16 -9.30 -3.70 0.00
C GLY A 16 -9.29 -3.93 1.51
N ALA A 17 -8.65 -5.01 1.98
CA ALA A 17 -8.39 -5.23 3.40
C ALA A 17 -7.40 -4.19 3.94
N ASP A 18 -6.43 -3.82 3.11
CA ASP A 18 -5.57 -2.66 3.27
C ASP A 18 -6.25 -1.41 2.66
N ASN A 19 -6.57 -0.34 3.41
CA ASN A 19 -6.69 -0.27 4.87
C ASN A 19 -8.14 -0.49 5.36
N GLY A 20 -8.99 -1.14 4.57
CA GLY A 20 -10.41 -1.32 4.90
C GLY A 20 -10.67 -1.98 6.25
N LEU A 21 -9.78 -2.87 6.71
CA LEU A 21 -9.89 -3.50 8.03
C LEU A 21 -9.62 -2.51 9.17
N GLY A 22 -8.58 -1.68 9.06
CA GLY A 22 -8.29 -0.62 10.03
C GLY A 22 -9.43 0.40 10.10
N VAL A 23 -9.96 0.81 8.94
CA VAL A 23 -11.15 1.67 8.85
C VAL A 23 -12.34 1.03 9.58
N ALA A 24 -12.62 -0.26 9.35
CA ALA A 24 -13.71 -0.96 10.02
C ALA A 24 -13.51 -1.05 11.54
N ALA A 25 -12.27 -1.24 12.02
CA ALA A 25 -11.95 -1.27 13.44
C ALA A 25 -12.22 0.10 14.11
N ILE A 26 -11.78 1.20 13.48
CA ILE A 26 -12.04 2.56 13.97
C ILE A 26 -13.54 2.80 14.06
N MET A 27 -14.29 2.49 13.00
CA MET A 27 -15.75 2.68 12.97
C MET A 27 -16.47 1.85 14.04
N SER A 28 -15.99 0.63 14.30
CA SER A 28 -16.54 -0.24 15.35
C SER A 28 -16.36 0.34 16.76
N ILE A 29 -15.21 0.97 17.04
CA ILE A 29 -14.96 1.65 18.31
C ILE A 29 -15.86 2.89 18.44
N LEU A 30 -15.99 3.68 17.37
CA LEU A 30 -16.85 4.86 17.35
C LEU A 30 -18.34 4.53 17.52
N GLU A 31 -18.81 3.40 16.98
CA GLU A 31 -20.19 2.92 17.14
C GLU A 31 -20.45 2.36 18.55
N SER A 32 -19.40 1.82 19.19
CA SER A 32 -19.52 1.13 20.47
C SER A 32 -20.02 2.04 21.59
N LYS A 33 -20.87 1.46 22.45
CA LYS A 33 -21.35 2.10 23.70
C LYS A 33 -20.74 1.49 24.95
N ASN A 34 -19.93 0.44 24.79
CA ASN A 34 -19.48 -0.41 25.89
C ASN A 34 -17.98 -0.70 25.88
N ILE A 35 -17.24 -0.21 24.88
CA ILE A 35 -15.78 -0.22 24.87
C ILE A 35 -15.29 1.04 25.59
N ALA A 36 -14.46 0.87 26.61
CA ALA A 36 -13.86 1.99 27.32
C ALA A 36 -12.74 2.59 26.46
N HIS A 37 -12.76 3.91 26.28
CA HIS A 37 -11.73 4.64 25.55
C HIS A 37 -11.63 6.09 26.06
N PRO A 38 -10.48 6.77 25.89
CA PRO A 38 -10.39 8.22 26.11
C PRO A 38 -11.17 9.00 25.03
N SER A 39 -11.09 10.33 25.01
CA SER A 39 -11.53 11.08 23.83
C SER A 39 -10.78 10.57 22.59
N LEU A 40 -11.52 10.27 21.52
CA LEU A 40 -10.96 9.75 20.27
C LEU A 40 -11.18 10.74 19.14
N GLU A 41 -10.18 10.83 18.26
CA GLU A 41 -10.29 11.44 16.94
C GLU A 41 -10.04 10.33 15.91
N ALA A 42 -10.85 10.28 14.87
CA ALA A 42 -10.71 9.32 13.78
C ALA A 42 -10.29 10.05 12.51
N LEU A 43 -9.10 9.76 12.02
CA LEU A 43 -8.53 10.33 10.80
C LEU A 43 -8.57 9.31 9.68
N PHE A 44 -9.28 9.64 8.60
CA PHE A 44 -9.34 8.85 7.38
C PHE A 44 -8.67 9.65 6.27
N THR A 45 -7.47 9.25 5.90
CA THR A 45 -6.74 9.85 4.78
C THR A 45 -7.30 9.37 3.45
N ILE A 46 -7.06 10.15 2.41
CA ILE A 46 -7.35 9.78 1.03
C ILE A 46 -6.04 9.53 0.29
N ASP A 47 -6.10 8.69 -0.75
CA ASP A 47 -5.06 8.58 -1.76
C ASP A 47 -3.68 8.20 -1.19
N GLU A 48 -3.61 7.19 -0.34
CA GLU A 48 -2.35 6.63 0.18
C GLU A 48 -1.58 5.96 -0.99
N GLU A 49 -2.22 5.00 -1.63
CA GLU A 49 -1.70 4.06 -2.64
C GLU A 49 -1.06 4.66 -3.89
N THR A 50 -1.34 5.93 -4.18
CA THR A 50 -0.90 6.59 -5.42
C THR A 50 -0.02 7.81 -5.19
N GLY A 51 -0.11 8.49 -4.05
CA GLY A 51 0.65 9.72 -3.84
C GLY A 51 0.58 10.33 -2.45
N MET A 52 -0.06 9.66 -1.50
CA MET A 52 -0.26 10.12 -0.12
C MET A 52 -0.84 11.54 0.00
N THR A 53 -1.66 11.99 -0.96
CA THR A 53 -2.05 13.41 -1.05
C THR A 53 -2.89 13.87 0.14
N GLY A 54 -3.69 12.98 0.73
CA GLY A 54 -4.43 13.26 1.96
C GLY A 54 -3.53 13.50 3.17
N ALA A 55 -2.49 12.67 3.33
CA ALA A 55 -1.53 12.83 4.42
C ALA A 55 -0.68 14.10 4.26
N ILE A 56 -0.20 14.37 3.04
CA ILE A 56 0.57 15.58 2.71
C ILE A 56 -0.28 16.85 2.92
N GLY A 57 -1.58 16.78 2.62
CA GLY A 57 -2.51 17.90 2.71
C GLY A 57 -3.06 18.19 4.11
N LEU A 58 -2.76 17.35 5.11
CA LEU A 58 -3.30 17.49 6.46
C LEU A 58 -2.87 18.82 7.09
N GLN A 59 -3.84 19.64 7.48
CA GLN A 59 -3.56 20.97 8.00
C GLN A 59 -3.10 20.92 9.48
N PRO A 60 -2.12 21.74 9.88
CA PRO A 60 -1.73 21.86 11.28
C PRO A 60 -2.92 22.23 12.17
N GLY A 61 -3.05 21.55 13.31
CA GLY A 61 -4.14 21.78 14.28
C GLY A 61 -5.49 21.18 13.89
N ALA A 62 -5.57 20.38 12.82
CA ALA A 62 -6.79 19.63 12.48
C ALA A 62 -7.10 18.49 13.46
N ILE A 63 -6.08 18.00 14.15
CA ILE A 63 -6.16 16.98 15.21
C ILE A 63 -5.54 17.52 16.49
N SER A 64 -6.05 17.07 17.62
CA SER A 64 -5.63 17.48 18.97
C SER A 64 -4.99 16.36 19.78
N GLY A 65 -5.08 15.11 19.33
CA GLY A 65 -4.50 13.95 19.99
C GLY A 65 -2.97 13.98 20.06
N ASP A 66 -2.43 13.54 21.21
CA ASP A 66 -0.98 13.37 21.44
C ASP A 66 -0.45 12.01 20.98
N ILE A 67 -1.34 11.05 20.72
CA ILE A 67 -1.03 9.67 20.33
C ILE A 67 -1.79 9.35 19.04
N LEU A 68 -1.06 8.90 18.04
CA LEU A 68 -1.61 8.40 16.78
C LEU A 68 -1.34 6.89 16.70
N LEU A 69 -2.41 6.13 16.50
CA LEU A 69 -2.34 4.71 16.17
C LEU A 69 -2.71 4.57 14.70
N ASN A 70 -1.70 4.38 13.85
CA ASN A 70 -1.91 3.98 12.47
C ASN A 70 -2.24 2.47 12.47
N LEU A 71 -3.22 2.07 11.66
CA LEU A 71 -3.71 0.69 11.61
C LEU A 71 -3.40 0.05 10.25
N ASP A 72 -2.29 0.46 9.64
CA ASP A 72 -1.85 0.15 8.26
C ASP A 72 -0.70 -0.85 8.21
N THR A 73 -0.36 -1.46 9.35
CA THR A 73 0.51 -2.63 9.40
C THR A 73 -0.29 -3.88 9.03
N GLU A 74 0.29 -4.73 8.17
CA GLU A 74 -0.38 -5.92 7.62
C GLU A 74 -0.05 -7.23 8.37
N GLU A 75 0.89 -7.21 9.32
CA GLU A 75 1.28 -8.37 10.14
C GLU A 75 0.71 -8.25 11.56
N ASP A 76 0.08 -9.31 12.07
CA ASP A 76 -0.71 -9.27 13.31
C ASP A 76 0.13 -9.35 14.60
N ASP A 77 1.41 -9.72 14.49
CA ASP A 77 2.36 -9.83 15.59
C ASP A 77 3.48 -8.77 15.57
N GLU A 78 3.38 -7.77 14.69
CA GLU A 78 4.39 -6.71 14.53
C GLU A 78 3.89 -5.32 14.95
N ILE A 79 4.83 -4.45 15.32
CA ILE A 79 4.58 -3.03 15.58
C ILE A 79 5.61 -2.23 14.81
N ASP A 80 5.15 -1.48 13.81
CA ASP A 80 6.00 -0.60 13.04
C ASP A 80 6.26 0.71 13.79
N ILE A 81 7.55 1.03 13.95
CA ILE A 81 8.02 2.28 14.58
C ILE A 81 8.71 3.22 13.59
N GLY A 82 8.71 2.85 12.31
CA GLY A 82 9.28 3.65 11.23
C GLY A 82 9.15 2.97 9.88
N CYS A 83 9.19 3.78 8.81
CA CYS A 83 9.11 3.31 7.43
C CYS A 83 10.14 4.03 6.55
N ALA A 84 10.33 3.51 5.33
CA ALA A 84 11.15 4.16 4.32
C ALA A 84 10.38 5.32 3.65
N GLY A 85 11.10 6.36 3.23
CA GLY A 85 10.54 7.36 2.29
C GLY A 85 10.60 6.87 0.84
N GLY A 86 9.88 7.56 -0.06
CA GLY A 86 9.84 7.25 -1.49
C GLY A 86 10.13 8.46 -2.39
N VAL A 87 10.70 8.21 -3.57
CA VAL A 87 10.84 9.21 -4.63
C VAL A 87 10.86 8.53 -6.00
N ASP A 88 10.09 9.07 -6.94
CA ASP A 88 10.09 8.60 -8.32
C ASP A 88 11.24 9.21 -9.12
N VAL A 89 11.98 8.36 -9.84
CA VAL A 89 13.05 8.78 -10.75
C VAL A 89 12.75 8.26 -12.14
N SER A 90 12.54 9.19 -13.08
CA SER A 90 12.38 8.86 -14.51
C SER A 90 13.65 9.20 -15.28
N ALA A 91 14.14 8.26 -16.08
CA ALA A 91 15.29 8.44 -16.96
C ALA A 91 14.87 8.28 -18.43
N TYR A 92 15.32 9.20 -19.29
CA TYR A 92 14.99 9.23 -20.70
C TYR A 92 16.26 9.26 -21.54
N GLN A 93 16.26 8.54 -22.67
CA GLN A 93 17.37 8.55 -23.61
C GLN A 93 16.85 8.61 -25.05
N SER A 94 17.50 9.46 -25.85
CA SER A 94 17.27 9.52 -27.30
C SER A 94 18.36 8.73 -28.01
N TYR A 95 18.00 8.00 -29.06
CA TYR A 95 18.93 7.28 -29.90
C TYR A 95 18.60 7.51 -31.37
N GLU A 96 19.65 7.57 -32.20
CA GLU A 96 19.50 7.63 -33.65
C GLU A 96 18.95 6.29 -34.15
N THR A 97 17.98 6.36 -35.05
CA THR A 97 17.36 5.18 -35.65
C THR A 97 17.72 5.09 -37.12
N THR A 98 17.78 3.87 -37.64
CA THR A 98 17.98 3.62 -39.07
C THR A 98 17.01 2.56 -39.54
N HIS A 99 16.68 2.60 -40.83
CA HIS A 99 15.83 1.60 -41.44
C HIS A 99 16.56 0.26 -41.56
N ALA A 100 15.92 -0.82 -41.10
CA ALA A 100 16.45 -2.18 -41.23
C ALA A 100 15.55 -3.06 -42.11
N THR A 101 16.16 -3.86 -42.97
CA THR A 101 15.51 -4.93 -43.76
C THR A 101 16.19 -6.24 -43.42
N ALA A 102 15.63 -6.98 -42.47
CA ALA A 102 16.14 -8.25 -41.97
C ALA A 102 15.01 -9.06 -41.33
N ASP A 103 15.30 -10.28 -40.91
CA ASP A 103 14.40 -11.04 -40.03
C ASP A 103 14.46 -10.45 -38.62
N PHE A 104 13.29 -10.22 -38.03
CA PHE A 104 13.15 -9.70 -36.68
C PHE A 104 12.73 -10.81 -35.73
N TYR A 105 13.34 -10.81 -34.54
CA TYR A 105 13.02 -11.76 -33.48
C TYR A 105 12.74 -11.00 -32.19
N THR A 106 11.74 -11.46 -31.44
CA THR A 106 11.45 -10.98 -30.10
C THR A 106 12.07 -11.95 -29.11
N ILE A 107 12.84 -11.42 -28.17
CA ILE A 107 13.31 -12.17 -27.00
C ILE A 107 12.42 -11.74 -25.85
N GLU A 108 11.73 -12.70 -25.24
CA GLU A 108 10.88 -12.49 -24.07
C GLU A 108 11.48 -13.20 -22.86
N ILE A 109 11.49 -12.51 -21.72
CA ILE A 109 11.77 -13.09 -20.42
C ILE A 109 10.48 -12.97 -19.60
N SER A 110 9.92 -14.10 -19.19
CA SER A 110 8.69 -14.16 -18.40
C SER A 110 8.74 -15.30 -17.38
N GLY A 111 7.77 -15.33 -16.45
CA GLY A 111 7.70 -16.34 -15.40
C GLY A 111 8.64 -16.10 -14.21
N LEU A 112 9.16 -14.89 -14.03
CA LEU A 112 9.83 -14.50 -12.80
C LEU A 112 8.84 -14.37 -11.65
N GLN A 113 9.35 -14.47 -10.42
CA GLN A 113 8.55 -14.49 -9.20
C GLN A 113 7.69 -13.22 -9.00
N GLY A 114 8.20 -12.05 -9.39
CA GLY A 114 7.62 -10.76 -9.01
C GLY A 114 7.75 -10.48 -7.51
N GLY A 115 7.11 -9.42 -7.04
CA GLY A 115 7.11 -9.03 -5.62
C GLY A 115 6.91 -7.53 -5.42
N HIS A 116 6.75 -7.11 -4.18
CA HIS A 116 6.68 -5.70 -3.80
C HIS A 116 8.09 -5.10 -3.76
N SER A 117 8.32 -4.01 -4.48
CA SER A 117 9.66 -3.42 -4.69
C SER A 117 10.34 -2.89 -3.43
N GLY A 118 9.58 -2.57 -2.38
CA GLY A 118 10.09 -2.27 -1.02
C GLY A 118 10.30 -3.54 -0.18
N MET A 119 9.22 -4.17 0.26
CA MET A 119 9.26 -5.36 1.12
C MET A 119 10.13 -6.50 0.59
N ASP A 120 10.08 -6.83 -0.70
CA ASP A 120 10.77 -8.01 -1.26
C ASP A 120 12.18 -7.74 -1.77
N ILE A 121 12.67 -6.48 -1.71
CA ILE A 121 13.95 -6.10 -2.34
C ILE A 121 15.15 -6.88 -1.79
N HIS A 122 15.06 -7.30 -0.53
CA HIS A 122 16.11 -8.04 0.16
C HIS A 122 16.15 -9.53 -0.22
N LYS A 123 15.12 -10.06 -0.90
CA LYS A 123 14.97 -11.49 -1.20
C LYS A 123 15.76 -11.97 -2.42
N GLY A 124 16.37 -11.04 -3.17
CA GLY A 124 17.21 -11.37 -4.31
C GLY A 124 16.43 -11.92 -5.52
N PHE A 125 15.16 -11.57 -5.67
CA PHE A 125 14.36 -11.93 -6.84
C PHE A 125 14.89 -11.23 -8.10
N GLY A 126 14.74 -11.90 -9.25
CA GLY A 126 15.11 -11.31 -10.53
C GLY A 126 14.17 -10.17 -10.95
N ASN A 127 14.72 -9.21 -11.69
CA ASN A 127 13.97 -8.12 -12.32
C ASN A 127 14.05 -8.31 -13.86
N ALA A 128 12.89 -8.37 -14.52
CA ALA A 128 12.74 -8.73 -15.94
C ALA A 128 12.78 -7.50 -16.85
#